data_AF-A0A972VH25-F1
#
_entry.id   AF-A0A972VH25-F1
#
_cell.length_a   1.000
_cell.length_b   1.000
_cell.length_c   1.000
_cell.angle_alpha   90.00
_cell.angle_beta   90.00
_cell.angle_gamma   90.00
#
_symmetry.space_group_name_H-M   'P 1'
#
loop_
_entity.id
_entity.type
_entity.pdbx_description
1 polymer ?
#
loop_
_entity_poly.entity_id
_entity_poly.type
_entity_poly.pdbx_seq_one_letter_code
_entity_poly.pdbx_strand_id
1 'polypeptide(L)'
;MILETIRREIETSRNTRYAISKETGVSQEQPCRPMHGRSLSCKSAENLLENFGFELKKRKDPNENLQAKIHYQGWATSRRLKVVFGLH
;
A
#
# COMPACT_ATOMS: atom_id res chain seq x y z
N MET A 1 6.76 -3.70 -5.02
CA MET A 1 5.63 -4.66 -4.89
C MET A 1 5.58 -5.19 -3.46
N ILE A 2 4.44 -5.74 -2.99
CA ILE A 2 4.31 -6.23 -1.61
C ILE A 2 5.40 -7.24 -1.23
N LEU A 3 5.71 -8.20 -2.10
CA LEU A 3 6.77 -9.19 -1.87
C LEU A 3 8.16 -8.57 -1.73
N GLU A 4 8.47 -7.52 -2.52
CA GLU A 4 9.75 -6.82 -2.40
C GLU A 4 9.84 -6.04 -1.09
N THR A 5 8.73 -5.45 -0.63
CA THR A 5 8.67 -4.81 0.69
C THR A 5 8.97 -5.82 1.78
N ILE A 6 8.27 -6.96 1.78
CA ILE A 6 8.50 -8.04 2.74
C ILE A 6 9.96 -8.52 2.68
N ARG A 7 10.52 -8.69 1.48
CA ARG A 7 11.93 -9.11 1.31
C ARG A 7 12.88 -8.09 1.95
N ARG A 8 12.71 -6.81 1.65
CA ARG A 8 13.55 -5.73 2.19
C ARG A 8 13.46 -5.66 3.70
N GLU A 9 12.26 -5.75 4.28
CA GLU A 9 12.07 -5.73 5.72
C GLU A 9 12.72 -6.93 6.41
N ILE A 10 12.69 -8.11 5.78
CA ILE A 10 13.41 -9.29 6.29
C ILE A 10 14.94 -9.07 6.23
N GLU A 11 15.45 -8.41 5.18
CA GLU A 11 16.88 -8.11 5.00
C GLU A 11 17.39 -7.02 5.96
N THR A 12 16.56 -6.02 6.29
CA THR A 12 16.91 -4.92 7.20
C THR A 12 16.63 -5.24 8.66
N SER A 13 15.72 -6.18 8.91
CA SER A 13 15.40 -6.72 10.23
C SER A 13 16.64 -7.30 10.93
N ARG A 14 16.79 -6.99 12.22
CA ARG A 14 17.78 -7.65 13.10
C ARG A 14 17.34 -9.05 13.52
N ASN A 15 16.07 -9.39 13.29
CA ASN A 15 15.49 -10.69 13.63
C ASN A 15 15.84 -11.72 12.56
N THR A 16 16.18 -12.92 13.02
CA THR A 16 16.36 -14.06 12.11
C THR A 16 15.02 -14.46 11.49
N ARG A 17 15.05 -15.11 10.32
CA ARG A 17 13.85 -15.68 9.69
C ARG A 17 13.06 -16.61 10.62
N TYR A 18 13.77 -17.33 11.51
CA TYR A 18 13.18 -18.15 12.56
C TYR A 18 12.45 -17.31 13.62
N ALA A 19 13.08 -16.23 14.09
CA ALA A 19 12.47 -15.31 15.06
C ALA A 19 11.21 -14.66 14.47
N ILE A 20 11.29 -14.17 13.23
CA ILE A 20 10.15 -13.60 12.50
C ILE A 20 9.01 -14.61 12.40
N SER A 21 9.32 -15.88 12.06
CA SER A 21 8.32 -16.96 12.01
C SER A 21 7.62 -17.19 13.36
N LYS A 22 8.35 -17.11 14.48
CA LYS A 22 7.76 -17.22 15.82
C LYS A 22 6.89 -16.03 16.18
N GLU A 23 7.33 -14.82 15.88
CA GLU A 23 6.60 -13.58 16.20
C GLU A 23 5.30 -13.47 15.40
N THR A 24 5.34 -13.81 14.12
CA THR A 24 4.19 -13.71 13.19
C THR A 24 3.25 -14.92 13.22
N GLY A 25 3.66 -16.03 13.84
CA GLY A 25 2.91 -17.30 13.84
C GLY A 25 2.82 -17.97 12.47
N VAL A 26 3.63 -17.56 11.49
CA VAL A 26 3.68 -18.20 10.16
C VAL A 26 4.73 -19.33 10.15
N SER A 27 4.54 -20.32 9.28
CA SER A 27 5.56 -21.37 9.06
C SER A 27 6.90 -20.76 8.66
N GLN A 28 8.01 -21.35 9.15
CA GLN A 28 9.39 -20.92 8.87
C GLN A 28 9.73 -20.87 7.38
N GLU A 29 9.01 -21.62 6.56
CA GLU A 29 9.17 -21.57 5.11
C GLU A 29 8.67 -20.25 4.50
N GLN A 30 7.68 -19.60 5.12
CA GLN A 30 7.06 -18.40 4.58
C GLN A 30 8.06 -17.22 4.50
N PRO A 31 8.83 -16.86 5.54
CA PRO A 31 9.86 -15.83 5.43
C PRO A 31 10.96 -16.13 4.39
N CYS A 32 11.20 -17.41 4.07
CA CYS A 32 12.18 -17.81 3.06
C CYS A 32 11.67 -17.65 1.62
N ARG A 33 10.35 -17.74 1.39
CA ARG A 33 9.76 -17.68 0.04
C ARG A 33 10.04 -16.36 -0.70
N PRO A 34 9.86 -15.17 -0.10
CA PRO A 34 10.20 -13.90 -0.74
C PRO A 34 11.67 -13.78 -1.14
N MET A 35 12.58 -14.37 -0.36
CA MET A 35 14.01 -14.36 -0.65
C MET A 35 14.34 -15.16 -1.92
N HIS A 36 13.57 -16.21 -2.22
CA HIS A 36 13.74 -17.04 -3.40
C HIS A 36 12.80 -16.64 -4.56
N GLY A 37 12.15 -15.48 -4.49
CA GLY A 37 11.19 -15.03 -5.50
C GLY A 37 9.93 -15.90 -5.60
N ARG A 38 9.60 -16.65 -4.54
CA ARG A 38 8.40 -17.50 -4.47
C ARG A 38 7.22 -16.72 -3.91
N SER A 39 6.02 -17.14 -4.29
CA SER A 39 4.77 -16.54 -3.84
C SER A 39 4.45 -16.88 -2.37
N LEU A 40 3.78 -15.93 -1.72
CA LEU A 40 3.19 -16.08 -0.39
C LEU A 40 1.66 -16.18 -0.52
N SER A 41 1.02 -16.82 0.47
CA SER A 41 -0.42 -16.67 0.63
C SER A 41 -0.76 -15.25 1.10
N CYS A 42 -1.95 -14.74 0.76
CA CYS A 42 -2.39 -13.41 1.21
C CYS A 42 -2.32 -13.29 2.74
N LYS A 43 -2.81 -14.30 3.45
CA LYS A 43 -2.78 -14.36 4.93
C LYS A 43 -1.35 -14.30 5.48
N SER A 44 -0.41 -15.03 4.88
CA SER A 44 0.99 -15.00 5.32
C SER A 44 1.64 -13.65 5.04
N ALA A 45 1.30 -13.01 3.91
CA ALA A 45 1.79 -11.68 3.60
C ALA A 45 1.22 -10.62 4.55
N GLU A 46 -0.06 -10.71 4.89
CA GLU A 46 -0.73 -9.86 5.90
C GLU A 46 -0.05 -9.96 7.25
N ASN A 47 0.11 -11.17 7.80
CA ASN A 47 0.76 -11.38 9.10
C ASN A 47 2.20 -10.84 9.11
N LEU A 48 2.96 -11.04 8.03
CA LEU A 48 4.32 -10.52 7.92
C LEU A 48 4.34 -9.00 7.91
N LEU A 49 3.48 -8.37 7.12
CA LEU A 49 3.39 -6.92 7.03
C LEU A 49 2.95 -6.29 8.36
N GLU A 50 1.95 -6.87 9.02
CA GLU A 50 1.48 -6.41 10.33
C GLU A 50 2.59 -6.46 11.38
N ASN A 51 3.39 -7.53 11.40
CA ASN A 51 4.54 -7.65 12.29
C ASN A 51 5.64 -6.61 12.02
N PHE A 52 5.78 -6.19 10.76
CA PHE A 52 6.69 -5.10 10.39
C PHE A 52 6.05 -3.70 10.55
N GLY A 53 4.81 -3.61 11.06
CA GLY A 53 4.11 -2.34 11.30
C GLY A 53 3.48 -1.72 10.05
N PHE A 54 3.24 -2.50 9.00
CA PHE A 54 2.57 -2.04 7.78
C PHE A 54 1.07 -2.33 7.82
N GLU A 55 0.29 -1.34 7.36
CA GLU A 55 -1.14 -1.50 7.08
C GLU A 55 -1.38 -1.66 5.58
N LEU A 56 -2.12 -2.69 5.17
CA LEU A 56 -2.58 -2.81 3.79
C LEU A 56 -3.68 -1.80 3.51
N LYS A 57 -3.45 -0.90 2.55
CA LYS A 57 -4.44 0.06 2.07
C LYS A 57 -4.75 -0.19 0.61
N LYS A 58 -6.02 -0.05 0.24
CA LYS A 58 -6.44 -0.05 -1.16
C LYS A 58 -5.62 1.00 -1.89
N ARG A 59 -4.93 0.57 -2.95
CA ARG A 59 -4.22 1.49 -3.83
C ARG A 59 -5.25 2.47 -4.39
N LYS A 60 -5.03 3.78 -4.22
CA LYS A 60 -5.84 4.80 -4.91
C LYS A 60 -5.72 4.56 -6.40
N ASP A 61 -6.85 4.37 -7.05
CA ASP A 61 -6.90 4.25 -8.49
C ASP A 61 -6.48 5.60 -9.09
N PRO A 62 -5.44 5.67 -9.94
CA PRO A 62 -4.99 6.94 -10.49
C PRO A 62 -6.09 7.64 -11.32
N ASN A 63 -7.08 6.89 -11.81
CA ASN A 63 -8.18 7.43 -12.61
C ASN A 63 -9.27 8.12 -11.76
N GLU A 64 -9.50 7.66 -10.53
CA GLU A 64 -10.45 8.28 -9.59
C GLU A 64 -10.02 9.71 -9.21
N ASN A 65 -8.71 9.92 -9.06
CA ASN A 65 -8.13 11.24 -8.75
C ASN A 65 -8.19 12.21 -9.96
N LEU A 66 -8.20 11.67 -11.19
CA LEU A 66 -8.35 12.50 -12.39
C LEU A 66 -9.78 13.04 -12.49
N GLN A 67 -10.79 12.20 -12.24
CA GLN A 67 -12.19 12.64 -12.21
C GLN A 67 -12.45 13.67 -11.11
N ALA A 68 -11.90 13.45 -9.91
CA ALA A 68 -12.00 14.41 -8.81
C ALA A 68 -11.34 15.77 -9.13
N LYS A 69 -10.17 15.76 -9.79
CA LYS A 69 -9.49 16.99 -10.23
C LYS A 69 -10.27 17.72 -11.33
N ILE A 70 -10.76 17.01 -12.35
CA ILE A 70 -11.56 17.60 -13.44
C ILE A 70 -12.83 18.24 -12.86
N HIS A 71 -13.54 17.56 -11.96
CA HIS A 71 -14.73 18.08 -11.31
C HIS A 71 -14.44 19.35 -10.49
N TYR A 72 -13.37 19.36 -9.69
CA TYR A 72 -12.95 20.54 -8.93
C TYR A 72 -12.58 21.71 -9.84
N GLN A 73 -11.84 21.46 -10.93
CA GLN A 73 -11.45 22.50 -11.89
C GLN A 73 -12.67 23.07 -12.63
N GLY A 74 -13.63 22.24 -13.03
CA GLY A 74 -14.88 22.69 -13.64
C GLY A 74 -15.70 23.58 -12.70
N TRP A 75 -15.83 23.20 -11.43
CA TRP A 75 -16.53 23.99 -10.42
C TRP A 75 -15.82 25.32 -10.07
N ALA A 76 -14.50 25.30 -9.93
CA ALA A 76 -13.71 26.50 -9.66
C ALA A 76 -13.78 27.50 -10.82
N THR A 77 -13.76 27.01 -12.06
CA THR A 77 -13.87 27.84 -13.27
C THR A 77 -15.27 28.47 -13.38
N SER A 78 -16.32 27.68 -13.12
CA SER A 78 -17.71 28.16 -13.13
C SER A 78 -17.99 29.21 -12.04
N ARG A 79 -17.45 29.03 -10.82
CA ARG A 79 -17.53 30.05 -9.75
C ARG A 79 -16.79 31.34 -10.10
N ARG A 80 -15.60 31.23 -10.71
CA ARG A 80 -14.82 32.41 -11.11
C ARG A 80 -15.53 33.21 -12.20
N LEU A 81 -16.16 32.54 -13.16
CA LEU A 81 -16.99 33.18 -14.19
C LEU A 81 -18.21 33.90 -13.58
N LYS A 82 -18.93 33.27 -12.64
CA LYS A 82 -20.05 33.93 -11.95
C LYS A 82 -19.65 35.20 -11.20
N VAL A 83 -18.51 35.19 -10.51
CA VAL A 83 -17.99 36.37 -9.78
C VAL A 83 -17.52 37.47 -10.73
N VAL A 84 -16.86 37.12 -11.84
CA VAL A 84 -16.34 38.11 -12.80
C VAL A 84 -17.44 38.75 -13.64
N PHE A 85 -18.51 38.00 -13.95
CA PHE A 85 -19.59 38.48 -14.83
C PHE A 85 -20.87 38.89 -14.09
N GLY A 86 -20.90 38.85 -12.75
CA GLY A 86 -22.05 39.33 -11.96
C GLY A 86 -23.37 38.59 -12.20
N LEU A 87 -23.30 37.35 -12.68
CA LEU A 87 -24.48 36.50 -12.93
C LEU A 87 -24.94 35.87 -11.60
N HIS A 88 -25.98 36.46 -11.01
CA HIS A 88 -26.71 35.93 -9.85
C HIS A 88 -27.53 34.69 -10.22
#